data_AF-A0A1J5TWM2-F1
#
_entry.id   AF-A0A1J5TWM2-F1
#
_cell.length_a   1.000
_cell.length_b   1.000
_cell.length_c   1.000
_cell.angle_alpha   90.00
_cell.angle_beta   90.00
_cell.angle_gamma   90.00
#
_symmetry.space_group_name_H-M   'P 1'
#
loop_
_entity.id
_entity.type
_entity.pdbx_description
1 polymer ?
#
loop_
_entity_poly.entity_id
_entity_poly.type
_entity_poly.pdbx_seq_one_letter_code
_entity_poly.pdbx_strand_id
1 'polypeptide(L)'
;MKTIDKIWMFFGAVAMAIVASFLFLVDSMSPFVPMPFYMLILAWVLPYGFVIVIMPAIYLIEFKLLSHKKNFGKIILVAASLLFILNILYFWATWEYGALYQGELHVKIIAIENTVGFLSLLLIAYLGIKKDSKIIQYSANLYLLLLLTWCAFPYFGETL
;
A
#
# COMPACT_ATOMS: atom_id res chain seq x y z
N MET A 1 -22.36 5.01 -12.71
CA MET A 1 -21.17 5.66 -12.10
C MET A 1 -21.26 7.15 -12.37
N LYS A 2 -21.11 7.99 -11.35
CA LYS A 2 -21.10 9.45 -11.49
C LYS A 2 -19.80 9.90 -12.17
N THR A 3 -19.76 11.11 -12.73
CA THR A 3 -18.56 11.67 -13.38
C THR A 3 -17.35 11.69 -12.45
N ILE A 4 -17.56 12.04 -11.18
CA ILE A 4 -16.48 12.08 -10.18
C ILE A 4 -15.90 10.69 -9.90
N ASP A 5 -16.71 9.64 -9.93
CA ASP A 5 -16.25 8.27 -9.74
C ASP A 5 -15.33 7.84 -10.89
N LYS A 6 -15.67 8.23 -12.13
CA LYS A 6 -14.83 7.95 -13.31
C LYS A 6 -13.48 8.65 -13.18
N ILE A 7 -13.48 9.92 -12.77
CA ILE A 7 -12.24 10.70 -12.59
C ILE A 7 -11.33 10.01 -11.58
N TRP A 8 -11.85 9.66 -10.39
CA TRP A 8 -11.07 8.99 -9.35
C TRP A 8 -10.58 7.60 -9.79
N MET A 9 -11.41 6.84 -10.51
CA MET A 9 -11.04 5.53 -11.03
C MET A 9 -9.83 5.61 -11.99
N PHE A 10 -9.85 6.53 -12.96
CA PHE A 10 -8.72 6.69 -13.89
C PHE A 10 -7.50 7.36 -13.23
N PHE A 11 -7.72 8.41 -12.44
CA PHE A 11 -6.66 9.10 -11.71
C PHE A 11 -5.90 8.13 -10.79
N GLY A 12 -6.63 7.33 -10.03
CA GLY A 12 -6.03 6.35 -9.13
C GLY A 12 -5.24 5.28 -9.89
N ALA A 13 -5.77 4.76 -11.00
CA ALA A 13 -5.02 3.79 -11.82
C ALA A 13 -3.71 4.38 -12.37
N VAL A 14 -3.73 5.63 -12.84
CA VAL A 14 -2.53 6.33 -13.32
C VAL A 14 -1.55 6.58 -12.16
N ALA A 15 -2.03 7.05 -11.01
CA ALA A 15 -1.18 7.27 -9.83
C ALA A 15 -0.52 5.96 -9.36
N MET A 16 -1.26 4.86 -9.36
CA MET A 16 -0.76 3.52 -9.04
C MET A 16 0.31 3.07 -10.05
N ALA A 17 0.10 3.30 -11.35
CA ALA A 17 1.07 2.94 -12.38
C ALA A 17 2.37 3.76 -12.23
N ILE A 18 2.25 5.06 -11.91
CA ILE A 18 3.39 5.94 -11.64
C ILE A 18 4.16 5.43 -10.41
N VAL A 19 3.48 5.19 -9.29
CA VAL A 19 4.15 4.70 -8.06
C VAL A 19 4.78 3.33 -8.28
N ALA A 20 4.12 2.42 -8.99
CA ALA A 20 4.69 1.13 -9.37
C ALA A 20 5.87 1.25 -10.35
N SER A 21 5.96 2.32 -11.15
CA SER A 21 7.10 2.51 -12.07
C SER A 21 8.41 2.82 -11.35
N PHE A 22 8.35 3.42 -10.15
CA PHE A 22 9.54 3.65 -9.34
C PHE A 22 10.24 2.37 -8.91
N LEU A 23 9.57 1.20 -8.98
CA LEU A 23 10.18 -0.10 -8.69
C LEU A 23 11.33 -0.45 -9.64
N PHE A 24 11.35 0.11 -10.86
CA PHE A 24 12.45 -0.07 -11.82
C PHE A 24 13.71 0.72 -11.47
N LEU A 25 13.63 1.65 -10.52
CA LEU A 25 14.78 2.43 -10.04
C LEU A 25 15.46 1.79 -8.83
N VAL A 26 14.98 0.62 -8.38
CA VAL A 26 15.41 -0.03 -7.14
C VAL A 26 16.14 -1.33 -7.46
N ASP A 27 17.45 -1.24 -7.68
CA ASP A 27 18.31 -2.41 -7.95
C ASP A 27 18.76 -3.15 -6.68
N SER A 28 18.61 -2.56 -5.49
CA SER A 28 19.05 -3.17 -4.23
C SER A 28 18.24 -2.68 -3.03
N MET A 29 18.10 -3.52 -1.99
CA MET A 29 17.47 -3.15 -0.72
C MET A 29 18.27 -2.01 -0.07
N SER A 30 17.68 -0.82 -0.03
CA SER A 30 18.27 0.38 0.57
C SER A 30 17.35 0.90 1.68
N PRO A 31 17.90 1.37 2.83
CA PRO A 31 17.09 2.01 3.89
C PRO A 31 16.38 3.29 3.45
N PHE A 32 16.80 3.85 2.33
CA PHE A 32 16.16 5.03 1.74
C PHE A 32 15.13 4.65 0.65
N VAL A 33 14.97 3.34 0.35
CA VAL A 33 14.05 2.83 -0.66
C VAL A 33 13.42 1.51 -0.17
N PRO A 34 12.37 1.58 0.67
CA PRO A 34 11.62 0.39 1.09
C PRO A 34 11.07 -0.35 -0.11
N MET A 35 11.28 -1.67 -0.17
CA MET A 35 10.65 -2.53 -1.18
C MET A 35 9.36 -3.17 -0.63
N PRO A 36 8.28 -3.23 -1.41
CA PRO A 36 7.00 -3.82 -1.01
C PRO A 36 6.97 -5.36 -1.06
N PHE A 37 6.19 -5.99 -0.17
CA PHE A 37 6.06 -7.44 0.03
C PHE A 37 5.66 -8.25 -1.18
N TYR A 38 4.83 -7.69 -2.05
CA TYR A 38 4.43 -8.42 -3.25
C TYR A 38 5.64 -8.66 -4.16
N MET A 39 6.74 -7.93 -4.03
CA MET A 39 7.99 -8.28 -4.70
C MET A 39 8.48 -9.66 -4.29
N LEU A 40 8.13 -10.19 -3.12
CA LEU A 40 8.52 -11.56 -2.75
C LEU A 40 7.68 -12.63 -3.45
N ILE A 41 6.37 -12.41 -3.54
CA ILE A 41 5.44 -13.34 -4.20
C ILE A 41 5.55 -13.21 -5.74
N LEU A 42 5.83 -12.00 -6.23
CA LEU A 42 5.89 -11.67 -7.65
C LEU A 42 7.29 -11.73 -8.23
N ALA A 43 8.39 -11.40 -7.53
CA ALA A 43 9.74 -11.56 -8.11
C ALA A 43 10.12 -13.01 -8.40
N TRP A 44 9.45 -13.98 -7.76
CA TRP A 44 9.60 -15.41 -8.06
C TRP A 44 8.77 -15.90 -9.26
N VAL A 45 7.76 -15.14 -9.70
CA VAL A 45 6.76 -15.63 -10.68
C VAL A 45 6.58 -14.68 -11.87
N LEU A 46 6.77 -13.37 -11.70
CA LEU A 46 6.30 -12.31 -12.60
C LEU A 46 7.27 -11.10 -12.64
N PRO A 47 7.73 -10.65 -13.83
CA PRO A 47 8.70 -9.56 -13.96
C PRO A 47 8.15 -8.23 -13.40
N TYR A 48 9.02 -7.29 -13.02
CA TYR A 48 8.67 -5.96 -12.48
C TYR A 48 7.56 -5.23 -13.27
N GLY A 49 7.49 -5.43 -14.59
CA GLY A 49 6.43 -4.89 -15.45
C GLY A 49 5.02 -5.40 -15.13
N PHE A 50 4.90 -6.57 -14.50
CA PHE A 50 3.62 -7.15 -14.11
C PHE A 50 2.97 -6.36 -12.96
N VAL A 51 3.76 -5.83 -12.02
CA VAL A 51 3.23 -5.01 -10.91
C VAL A 51 2.63 -3.71 -11.41
N ILE A 52 3.30 -3.06 -12.38
CA ILE A 52 2.79 -1.84 -13.05
C ILE A 52 1.42 -2.07 -13.68
N VAL A 53 1.11 -3.30 -14.08
CA VAL A 53 -0.17 -3.63 -14.70
C VAL A 53 -1.19 -4.14 -13.68
N ILE A 54 -0.79 -5.05 -12.79
CA ILE A 54 -1.71 -5.65 -11.81
C ILE A 54 -2.22 -4.59 -10.84
N MET A 55 -1.34 -3.79 -10.22
CA MET A 55 -1.77 -2.93 -9.10
C MET A 55 -2.80 -1.87 -9.56
N PRO A 56 -2.62 -1.22 -10.72
CA PRO A 56 -3.68 -0.43 -11.33
C PRO A 56 -4.92 -1.25 -11.69
N ALA A 57 -4.79 -2.47 -12.20
CA ALA A 57 -5.93 -3.33 -12.51
C ALA A 57 -6.73 -3.72 -11.24
N ILE A 58 -6.06 -4.07 -10.15
CA ILE A 58 -6.66 -4.33 -8.83
C ILE A 58 -7.40 -3.08 -8.38
N TYR A 59 -6.77 -1.90 -8.46
CA TYR A 59 -7.42 -0.63 -8.12
C TYR A 59 -8.69 -0.42 -8.94
N LEU A 60 -8.64 -0.61 -10.27
CA LEU A 60 -9.81 -0.45 -11.14
C LEU A 60 -10.94 -1.41 -10.78
N ILE A 61 -10.62 -2.68 -10.54
CA ILE A 61 -11.60 -3.72 -10.20
C ILE A 61 -12.22 -3.43 -8.84
N GLU A 62 -11.40 -3.22 -7.81
CA GLU A 62 -11.83 -2.92 -6.44
C GLU A 62 -12.70 -1.66 -6.42
N PHE A 63 -12.23 -0.56 -7.03
CA PHE A 63 -12.95 0.70 -7.04
C PHE A 63 -14.30 0.56 -7.73
N LYS A 64 -14.37 -0.13 -8.88
CA LYS A 64 -15.63 -0.38 -9.59
C LYS A 64 -16.62 -1.19 -8.74
N LEU A 65 -16.13 -2.21 -8.02
CA LEU A 65 -16.95 -3.09 -7.20
C LEU A 65 -17.44 -2.42 -5.91
N LEU A 66 -16.63 -1.55 -5.30
CA LEU A 66 -16.87 -1.07 -3.94
C LEU A 66 -17.31 0.40 -3.84
N SER A 67 -16.92 1.28 -4.76
CA SER A 67 -17.17 2.75 -4.67
C SER A 67 -18.64 3.14 -4.49
N HIS A 68 -19.56 2.39 -5.11
CA HIS A 68 -21.00 2.63 -5.06
C HIS A 68 -21.66 2.13 -3.77
N LYS A 69 -20.97 1.33 -2.95
CA LYS A 69 -21.53 0.78 -1.72
C LYS A 69 -21.69 1.90 -0.67
N LYS A 70 -22.79 1.86 0.09
CA LYS A 70 -23.03 2.78 1.22
C LYS A 70 -21.95 2.66 2.30
N ASN A 71 -21.41 1.47 2.48
CA ASN A 71 -20.40 1.17 3.51
C ASN A 71 -18.96 1.31 3.00
N PHE A 72 -18.72 1.89 1.81
CA PHE A 72 -17.40 1.97 1.19
C PHE A 72 -16.31 2.52 2.15
N GLY A 73 -16.55 3.67 2.79
CA GLY A 73 -15.62 4.21 3.78
C GLY A 73 -15.35 3.28 4.96
N LYS A 74 -16.36 2.55 5.46
CA LYS A 74 -16.19 1.56 6.53
C LYS A 74 -15.36 0.36 6.08
N ILE A 75 -15.56 -0.10 4.85
CA ILE A 75 -14.77 -1.21 4.28
C ILE A 75 -13.29 -0.81 4.23
N ILE A 76 -12.98 0.39 3.74
CA ILE A 76 -11.59 0.90 3.71
C ILE A 76 -11.01 1.00 5.11
N LEU A 77 -11.76 1.55 6.08
CA LEU A 77 -11.28 1.69 7.46
C LEU A 77 -10.98 0.32 8.09
N VAL A 78 -11.85 -0.67 7.90
CA VAL A 78 -11.64 -2.04 8.39
C VAL A 78 -10.43 -2.66 7.71
N ALA A 79 -10.30 -2.56 6.39
CA ALA A 79 -9.15 -3.08 5.66
C ALA A 79 -7.84 -2.42 6.12
N ALA A 80 -7.80 -1.10 6.25
CA ALA A 80 -6.65 -0.35 6.75
C ALA A 80 -6.28 -0.75 8.19
N SER A 81 -7.27 -1.01 9.04
CA SER A 81 -7.06 -1.44 10.43
C SER A 81 -6.47 -2.85 10.49
N LEU A 82 -7.02 -3.80 9.72
CA LEU A 82 -6.51 -5.16 9.63
C LEU A 82 -5.07 -5.17 9.11
N LEU A 83 -4.79 -4.40 8.06
CA LEU A 83 -3.45 -4.30 7.47
C LEU A 83 -2.46 -3.62 8.42
N PHE A 84 -2.88 -2.62 9.18
CA PHE A 84 -2.03 -2.00 10.19
C PHE A 84 -1.67 -2.97 11.32
N ILE A 85 -2.64 -3.76 11.80
CA ILE A 85 -2.37 -4.82 12.80
C ILE A 85 -1.40 -5.86 12.22
N LEU A 86 -1.63 -6.32 11.00
CA LEU A 86 -0.72 -7.24 10.33
C LEU A 86 0.68 -6.63 10.18
N ASN A 87 0.78 -5.33 9.87
CA ASN A 87 2.05 -4.63 9.76
C ASN A 87 2.84 -4.66 11.08
N ILE A 88 2.18 -4.38 12.20
CA ILE A 88 2.78 -4.47 13.54
C ILE A 88 3.26 -5.90 13.81
N LEU A 89 2.41 -6.91 13.55
CA LEU A 89 2.75 -8.32 13.76
C LEU A 89 3.93 -8.76 12.89
N TYR A 90 4.01 -8.26 11.66
CA TYR A 90 5.11 -8.53 10.76
C TYR A 90 6.42 -7.99 11.33
N PHE A 91 6.48 -6.70 11.64
CA PHE A 91 7.69 -6.09 12.21
C PHE A 91 8.10 -6.74 13.52
N TRP A 92 7.14 -7.15 14.35
CA TRP A 92 7.43 -7.93 15.55
C TRP A 92 8.12 -9.26 15.21
N ALA A 93 7.56 -10.02 14.26
CA ALA A 93 8.04 -11.35 13.92
C ALA A 93 9.38 -11.33 13.18
N THR A 94 9.67 -10.27 12.41
CA THR A 94 10.86 -10.20 11.55
C THR A 94 11.92 -9.21 12.05
N TRP A 95 11.75 -8.60 13.22
CA TRP A 95 12.64 -7.54 13.72
C TRP A 95 14.10 -7.98 13.77
N GLU A 96 14.38 -9.07 14.48
CA GLU A 96 15.74 -9.59 14.68
C GLU A 96 16.39 -9.98 13.36
N TYR A 97 15.60 -10.64 12.50
CA TYR A 97 16.03 -11.08 11.17
C TYR A 97 16.36 -9.88 10.26
N GLY A 98 15.48 -8.88 10.20
CA GLY A 98 15.74 -7.65 9.44
C GLY A 98 16.94 -6.88 9.98
N ALA A 99 17.10 -6.81 11.30
CA ALA A 99 18.22 -6.11 11.91
C ALA A 99 19.56 -6.78 11.57
N LEU A 100 19.58 -8.12 11.46
CA LEU A 100 20.74 -8.91 11.10
C LEU A 100 21.15 -8.73 9.63
N TYR A 101 20.20 -8.79 8.68
CA TYR A 101 20.51 -8.82 7.24
C TYR A 101 20.42 -7.45 6.55
N GLN A 102 19.57 -6.54 7.04
CA GLN A 102 19.34 -5.22 6.44
C GLN A 102 19.87 -4.07 7.30
N GLY A 103 20.28 -4.37 8.55
CA GLY A 103 20.76 -3.39 9.52
C GLY A 103 19.62 -2.78 10.34
N GLU A 104 19.88 -2.57 11.63
CA GLU A 104 18.88 -2.07 12.58
C GLU A 104 18.31 -0.69 12.19
N LEU A 105 19.15 0.19 11.62
CA LEU A 105 18.71 1.51 11.16
C LEU A 105 17.69 1.41 10.02
N HIS A 106 17.90 0.47 9.08
CA HIS A 106 16.96 0.22 7.99
C HIS A 106 15.60 -0.18 8.55
N VAL A 107 15.56 -1.24 9.37
CA VAL A 107 14.31 -1.76 9.94
C VAL A 107 13.55 -0.68 10.70
N LYS A 108 14.25 0.15 11.49
CA LYS A 108 13.64 1.28 12.21
C LYS A 108 13.00 2.30 11.27
N ILE A 109 13.69 2.72 10.21
CA ILE A 109 13.16 3.69 9.24
C ILE A 109 11.89 3.12 8.60
N ILE A 110 11.93 1.88 8.11
CA ILE A 110 10.79 1.30 7.42
C ILE A 110 9.59 1.07 8.36
N ALA A 111 9.86 0.67 9.61
CA ALA A 111 8.83 0.52 10.64
C ALA A 111 8.14 1.86 10.96
N ILE A 112 8.91 2.93 11.08
CA ILE A 112 8.39 4.29 11.31
C ILE A 112 7.56 4.74 10.11
N GLU A 113 8.08 4.60 8.88
CA GLU A 113 7.37 4.99 7.66
C GLU A 113 6.04 4.26 7.53
N ASN A 114 6.03 2.94 7.74
CA ASN A 114 4.80 2.14 7.70
C ASN A 114 3.81 2.58 8.79
N THR A 115 4.29 2.77 10.02
CA THR A 115 3.45 3.18 11.14
C THR A 115 2.79 4.52 10.88
N VAL A 116 3.58 5.52 10.45
CA VAL A 116 3.07 6.86 10.11
C VAL A 116 2.11 6.79 8.91
N GLY A 117 2.44 6.00 7.88
CA GLY A 117 1.59 5.78 6.72
C GLY A 117 0.23 5.20 7.09
N PHE A 118 0.19 4.12 7.88
CA PHE A 118 -1.06 3.50 8.30
C PHE A 118 -1.86 4.38 9.28
N LEU A 119 -1.21 5.07 10.23
CA LEU A 119 -1.91 5.98 11.15
C LEU A 119 -2.58 7.14 10.40
N SER A 120 -1.88 7.74 9.44
CA SER A 120 -2.44 8.81 8.61
C SER A 120 -3.57 8.30 7.69
N LEU A 121 -3.43 7.09 7.12
CA LEU A 121 -4.49 6.43 6.37
C LEU A 121 -5.75 6.20 7.23
N LEU A 122 -5.60 5.66 8.44
CA LEU A 122 -6.71 5.44 9.36
C LEU A 122 -7.43 6.74 9.70
N LEU A 123 -6.68 7.83 9.92
CA LEU A 123 -7.24 9.15 10.15
C LEU A 123 -8.05 9.64 8.94
N ILE A 124 -7.50 9.55 7.73
CA ILE A 124 -8.20 9.97 6.49
C ILE A 124 -9.46 9.12 6.27
N ALA A 125 -9.38 7.80 6.44
CA ALA A 125 -10.52 6.90 6.32
C ALA A 125 -11.62 7.24 7.33
N TYR A 126 -11.26 7.46 8.59
CA TYR A 126 -12.18 7.87 9.64
C TYR A 126 -12.84 9.23 9.32
N LEU A 127 -12.06 10.23 8.90
CA LEU A 127 -12.58 11.54 8.50
C LEU A 127 -13.53 11.44 7.30
N GLY A 128 -13.25 10.54 6.35
CA GLY A 128 -14.11 10.27 5.20
C GLY A 128 -15.48 9.70 5.59
N ILE A 129 -15.54 8.88 6.64
CA ILE A 129 -16.81 8.40 7.21
C ILE A 129 -17.50 9.52 7.98
N LYS A 130 -16.79 10.19 8.90
CA LYS A 130 -17.35 11.21 9.79
C LYS A 130 -17.95 12.39 9.02
N LYS A 131 -17.32 12.79 7.91
CA LYS A 131 -17.80 13.88 7.04
C LYS A 131 -18.73 13.42 5.91
N ASP A 132 -19.00 12.12 5.80
CA ASP A 132 -19.71 11.49 4.68
C ASP A 132 -19.21 11.96 3.29
N SER A 133 -17.91 12.24 3.18
CA SER A 133 -17.32 12.80 1.97
C SER A 133 -16.78 11.70 1.08
N LYS A 134 -17.42 11.52 -0.08
CA LYS A 134 -16.99 10.55 -1.09
C LYS A 134 -15.57 10.80 -1.58
N ILE A 135 -15.18 12.06 -1.73
CA ILE A 135 -13.82 12.43 -2.17
C ILE A 135 -12.80 11.94 -1.15
N ILE A 136 -13.02 12.18 0.15
CA ILE A 136 -12.10 11.74 1.19
C ILE A 136 -12.06 10.20 1.27
N GLN A 137 -13.20 9.52 1.08
CA GLN A 137 -13.23 8.05 1.01
C GLN A 137 -12.45 7.53 -0.20
N TYR A 138 -12.55 8.17 -1.37
CA TYR A 138 -11.77 7.80 -2.56
C TYR A 138 -10.27 8.05 -2.36
N SER A 139 -9.90 9.16 -1.71
CA SER A 139 -8.52 9.43 -1.31
C SER A 139 -7.98 8.40 -0.33
N ALA A 140 -8.77 7.99 0.68
CA ALA A 140 -8.39 6.93 1.60
C ALA A 140 -8.15 5.60 0.87
N ASN A 141 -9.02 5.25 -0.08
CA ASN A 141 -8.86 4.04 -0.88
C ASN A 141 -7.59 4.05 -1.73
N LEU A 142 -7.36 5.15 -2.44
CA LEU A 142 -6.15 5.32 -3.24
C LEU A 142 -4.92 5.26 -2.35
N TYR A 143 -4.94 5.94 -1.20
CA TYR A 143 -3.79 5.94 -0.29
C TYR A 143 -3.52 4.55 0.30
N LEU A 144 -4.57 3.79 0.64
CA LEU A 144 -4.44 2.39 1.06
C LEU A 144 -3.72 1.56 0.00
N LEU A 145 -4.17 1.64 -1.25
CA LEU A 145 -3.57 0.85 -2.33
C LEU A 145 -2.17 1.33 -2.70
N LEU A 146 -1.87 2.63 -2.57
CA LEU A 146 -0.51 3.17 -2.70
C LEU A 146 0.42 2.66 -1.60
N LEU A 147 -0.03 2.64 -0.34
CA LEU A 147 0.73 2.07 0.77
C LEU A 147 0.94 0.57 0.60
N LEU A 148 -0.05 -0.17 0.06
CA LEU A 148 0.13 -1.58 -0.30
C LEU A 148 1.11 -1.76 -1.47
N THR A 149 1.13 -0.81 -2.39
CA THR A 149 2.04 -0.83 -3.54
C THR A 149 3.46 -0.47 -3.15
N TRP A 150 3.67 0.33 -2.10
CA TRP A 150 4.97 0.88 -1.74
C TRP A 150 5.55 0.26 -0.46
N CYS A 151 4.75 0.17 0.60
CA CYS A 151 5.23 -0.09 1.96
C CYS A 151 4.85 -1.45 2.55
N ALA A 152 3.78 -2.09 2.09
CA ALA A 152 3.26 -3.25 2.82
C ALA A 152 4.28 -4.40 2.78
N PHE A 153 4.84 -4.71 3.95
CA PHE A 153 5.78 -5.76 4.38
C PHE A 153 7.12 -5.86 3.62
N PRO A 154 8.16 -5.11 4.04
CA PRO A 154 9.47 -5.20 3.42
C PRO A 154 10.06 -6.58 3.66
N TYR A 155 10.49 -7.29 2.62
CA TYR A 155 11.17 -8.56 2.81
C TYR A 155 12.47 -8.36 3.58
N PHE A 156 12.50 -8.88 4.80
CA PHE A 156 13.68 -8.83 5.67
C PHE A 156 14.62 -10.03 5.49
N GLY A 157 14.56 -10.74 4.36
CA GLY A 157 15.29 -11.99 4.18
C GLY A 157 16.65 -11.96 3.51
N GLU A 158 17.31 -13.11 3.63
CA GLU A 158 18.64 -13.41 3.11
C GLU A 158 18.66 -13.13 1.60
N THR A 159 19.29 -12.03 1.23
CA THR A 159 19.82 -11.90 -0.13
C THR A 159 20.89 -12.98 -0.28
N LEU A 160 20.56 -14.05 -1.02
CA LEU A 160 21.57 -14.89 -1.65
C LEU A 160 22.44 -14.04 -2.58
#